data_AF-A0A7Y3V0Q9-F1
#
_entry.id   AF-A0A7Y3V0Q9-F1
#
_cell.length_a   1.000
_cell.length_b   1.000
_cell.length_c   1.000
_cell.angle_alpha   90.00
_cell.angle_beta   90.00
_cell.angle_gamma   90.00
#
_symmetry.space_group_name_H-M   'P 1'
#
loop_
_entity.id
_entity.type
_entity.pdbx_description
1 polymer ?
#
loop_
_entity_poly.entity_id
_entity_poly.type
_entity_poly.pdbx_seq_one_letter_code
_entity_poly.pdbx_strand_id
1 'polypeptide(L)'
;TLSNNAQVTIKAGDTSVKYEHAAQGDDVYLDSGEISLGIKSALDIDGRTFENLELGGAAKVDVTDTTDEVVAKLTATPSVTEGGEITYTITLTNKDGLLINNHGALTFTLSDGKTVITVPANGTTGSVTVIAPDNVYTGTNDP
;
A
#
# COMPACT_ATOMS: atom_id res chain seq x y z
N THR A 1 -11.09 30.60 -12.06
CA THR A 1 -11.29 29.14 -12.07
C THR A 1 -10.01 28.42 -12.43
N LEU A 2 -9.67 27.36 -11.72
CA LEU A 2 -8.48 26.55 -11.94
C LEU A 2 -8.75 25.35 -12.88
N SER A 3 -7.66 24.65 -13.21
CA SER A 3 -7.54 23.32 -13.83
C SER A 3 -8.71 22.38 -13.63
N ASN A 4 -8.86 22.10 -12.35
CA ASN A 4 -9.76 21.14 -11.73
C ASN A 4 -11.15 21.73 -11.43
N ASN A 5 -11.50 22.85 -12.06
CA ASN A 5 -12.74 23.60 -11.87
C ASN A 5 -12.91 24.23 -10.47
N ALA A 6 -11.90 24.21 -9.60
CA ALA A 6 -11.94 24.95 -8.34
C ALA A 6 -12.03 26.46 -8.61
N GLN A 7 -12.76 27.16 -7.74
CA GLN A 7 -12.81 28.62 -7.74
C GLN A 7 -11.93 29.18 -6.63
N VAL A 8 -11.19 30.24 -6.97
CA VAL A 8 -10.26 30.91 -6.09
C VAL A 8 -10.48 32.41 -6.28
N THR A 9 -10.63 33.14 -5.17
CA THR A 9 -10.91 34.57 -5.16
C THR A 9 -9.79 35.32 -4.44
N ILE A 10 -9.12 36.22 -5.15
CA ILE A 10 -8.19 37.20 -4.56
C ILE A 10 -9.05 38.41 -4.15
N LYS A 11 -8.96 38.84 -2.88
CA LYS A 11 -9.77 39.97 -2.39
C LYS A 11 -9.21 41.30 -2.88
N ALA A 12 -10.05 42.32 -2.92
CA ALA A 12 -9.61 43.67 -3.27
C ALA A 12 -8.49 44.14 -2.33
N GLY A 13 -7.40 44.64 -2.91
CA GLY A 13 -6.20 45.04 -2.18
C GLY A 13 -5.15 43.93 -1.99
N ASP A 14 -5.53 42.66 -2.15
CA ASP A 14 -4.60 41.54 -2.11
C ASP A 14 -4.03 41.25 -3.49
N THR A 15 -2.83 40.67 -3.54
CA THR A 15 -2.16 40.24 -4.77
C THR A 15 -2.02 38.73 -4.87
N SER A 16 -2.43 37.99 -3.84
CA SER A 16 -2.31 36.53 -3.78
C SER A 16 -3.35 35.93 -2.85
N VAL A 17 -3.61 34.63 -3.05
CA VAL A 17 -4.43 33.80 -2.17
C VAL A 17 -3.90 32.38 -2.24
N LYS A 18 -4.00 31.63 -1.13
CA LYS A 18 -3.58 30.23 -1.06
C LYS A 18 -4.67 29.33 -1.62
N TYR A 19 -4.26 28.33 -2.40
CA TYR A 19 -5.08 27.18 -2.74
C TYR A 19 -4.36 25.92 -2.27
N GLU A 20 -5.07 25.05 -1.55
CA GLU A 20 -4.53 23.78 -1.08
C GLU A 20 -5.18 22.64 -1.87
N HIS A 21 -4.32 21.72 -2.33
CA HIS A 21 -4.76 20.44 -2.84
C HIS A 21 -4.72 19.43 -1.70
N ALA A 22 -5.64 18.44 -1.71
CA ALA A 22 -5.55 17.35 -0.75
C ALA A 22 -4.24 16.58 -0.97
N ALA A 23 -3.61 16.14 0.11
CA ALA A 23 -2.52 15.18 0.00
C ALA A 23 -3.04 13.89 -0.67
N GLN A 24 -2.19 13.24 -1.45
CA GLN A 24 -2.47 11.86 -1.84
C GLN A 24 -2.55 10.98 -0.58
N GLY A 25 -3.33 9.90 -0.68
CA GLY A 25 -3.35 8.88 0.37
C GLY A 25 -1.98 8.20 0.47
N ASP A 26 -1.81 7.42 1.53
CA ASP A 26 -0.60 6.65 1.78
C ASP A 26 -0.97 5.17 1.79
N ASP A 27 -0.18 4.34 1.12
CA ASP A 27 -0.32 2.89 1.11
C ASP A 27 1.04 2.20 0.87
N VAL A 28 1.07 0.87 0.86
CA VAL A 28 2.35 0.13 0.74
C VAL A 28 2.86 -0.01 -0.70
N TYR A 29 2.15 0.57 -1.67
CA TYR A 29 2.40 0.38 -3.10
C TYR A 29 3.05 1.62 -3.69
N LEU A 30 3.91 1.39 -4.68
CA LEU A 30 4.56 2.49 -5.38
C LEU A 30 3.54 3.28 -6.20
N ASP A 31 3.26 4.52 -5.79
CA ASP A 31 2.23 5.36 -6.43
C ASP A 31 2.67 6.80 -6.76
N SER A 32 3.99 7.01 -6.93
CA SER A 32 4.56 8.31 -7.30
C SER A 32 3.83 8.99 -8.47
N GLY A 33 3.66 10.30 -8.42
CA GLY A 33 2.84 11.04 -9.39
C GLY A 33 3.27 12.48 -9.63
N GLU A 34 2.52 13.19 -10.49
CA GLU A 34 2.66 14.63 -10.72
C GLU A 34 1.28 15.30 -10.60
N ILE A 35 1.19 16.35 -9.82
CA ILE A 35 0.02 17.23 -9.78
C ILE A 35 0.30 18.41 -10.71
N SER A 36 -0.56 18.58 -11.72
CA SER A 36 -0.52 19.71 -12.66
C SER A 36 -1.77 20.57 -12.49
N LEU A 37 -1.58 21.85 -12.18
CA LEU A 37 -2.67 22.80 -11.90
C LEU A 37 -2.39 24.14 -12.59
N GLY A 38 -3.18 24.47 -13.61
CA GLY A 38 -3.15 25.76 -14.30
C GLY A 38 -4.38 26.62 -14.06
N ILE A 39 -4.33 27.87 -14.52
CA ILE A 39 -5.49 28.78 -14.50
C ILE A 39 -6.32 28.54 -15.76
N LYS A 40 -7.60 28.20 -15.59
CA LYS A 40 -8.53 27.95 -16.71
C LYS A 40 -9.19 29.23 -17.21
N SER A 41 -9.57 30.10 -16.28
CA SER A 41 -10.15 31.41 -16.58
C SER A 41 -10.01 32.35 -15.37
N ALA A 42 -10.01 33.64 -15.64
CA ALA A 42 -10.05 34.68 -14.62
C ALA A 42 -11.07 35.75 -15.03
N LEU A 43 -11.78 36.26 -14.05
CA LEU A 43 -12.82 37.28 -14.17
C LEU A 43 -12.80 38.10 -12.89
N ASP A 44 -12.99 39.40 -13.03
CA ASP A 44 -13.25 40.29 -11.90
C ASP A 44 -14.67 40.03 -11.36
N ILE A 45 -14.88 40.28 -10.06
CA ILE A 45 -16.18 40.04 -9.41
C ILE A 45 -17.29 40.93 -9.98
N ASP A 46 -16.94 42.13 -10.47
CA ASP A 46 -17.86 43.06 -11.13
C ASP A 46 -17.87 42.89 -12.66
N GLY A 47 -17.18 41.87 -13.19
CA GLY A 47 -17.11 41.58 -14.63
C GLY A 47 -16.24 42.56 -15.44
N ARG A 48 -15.35 43.31 -14.77
CA ARG A 48 -14.37 44.17 -15.44
C ARG A 48 -13.27 43.34 -16.12
N THR A 49 -12.72 43.87 -17.20
CA THR A 49 -11.62 43.26 -17.95
C THR A 49 -10.35 44.08 -17.77
N PHE A 50 -9.21 43.40 -17.60
CA PHE A 50 -7.90 44.05 -17.68
C PHE A 50 -7.57 44.45 -19.12
N GLU A 51 -6.72 45.47 -19.28
CA GLU A 51 -6.23 45.93 -20.57
C GLU A 51 -5.36 44.87 -21.28
N ASN A 52 -4.60 44.08 -20.50
CA ASN A 52 -3.80 42.98 -20.99
C ASN A 52 -3.60 41.92 -19.89
N LEU A 53 -4.53 40.98 -19.77
CA LEU A 53 -4.38 39.83 -18.88
C LEU A 53 -3.82 38.64 -19.65
N GLU A 54 -2.64 38.19 -19.24
CA GLU A 54 -2.04 36.94 -19.70
C GLU A 54 -2.08 35.91 -18.57
N LEU A 55 -2.57 34.71 -18.87
CA LEU A 55 -2.56 33.60 -17.93
C LEU A 55 -1.26 32.80 -18.11
N GLY A 56 -0.54 32.58 -17.02
CA GLY A 56 0.66 31.76 -17.01
C GLY A 56 0.37 30.28 -17.28
N GLY A 57 1.44 29.52 -17.49
CA GLY A 57 1.39 28.06 -17.63
C GLY A 57 0.95 27.34 -16.35
N ALA A 58 0.70 26.04 -16.46
CA ALA A 58 0.36 25.21 -15.31
C ALA A 58 1.53 25.11 -14.32
N ALA A 59 1.22 25.20 -13.03
CA ALA A 59 2.13 24.81 -11.97
C ALA A 59 2.19 23.28 -11.89
N LYS A 60 3.38 22.73 -11.63
CA LYS A 60 3.63 21.29 -11.49
C LYS A 60 4.28 21.03 -10.15
N VAL A 61 3.85 19.95 -9.49
CA VAL A 61 4.41 19.45 -8.25
C VAL A 61 4.59 17.95 -8.39
N ASP A 62 5.83 17.48 -8.27
CA ASP A 62 6.11 16.05 -8.20
C ASP A 62 5.72 15.53 -6.82
N VAL A 63 5.03 14.39 -6.80
CA VAL A 63 4.71 13.66 -5.58
C VAL A 63 5.66 12.48 -5.48
N THR A 64 6.56 12.59 -4.52
CA THR A 64 7.45 11.50 -4.15
C THR A 64 6.70 10.54 -3.24
N ASP A 65 6.70 9.28 -3.63
CA ASP A 65 6.16 8.19 -2.83
C ASP A 65 6.97 7.96 -1.54
N THR A 66 6.30 7.45 -0.51
CA THR A 66 6.92 7.01 0.74
C THR A 66 7.36 5.56 0.64
N THR A 67 8.38 5.18 1.42
CA THR A 67 8.80 3.77 1.46
C THR A 67 8.16 3.10 2.66
N ASP A 68 7.27 2.16 2.37
CA ASP A 68 6.49 1.44 3.37
C ASP A 68 6.92 -0.02 3.50
N GLU A 69 7.31 -0.39 4.72
CA GLU A 69 7.81 -1.72 5.00
C GLU A 69 6.65 -2.73 5.18
N VAL A 70 6.75 -3.86 4.47
CA VAL A 70 5.89 -5.02 4.68
C VAL A 70 6.73 -6.19 5.19
N VAL A 71 6.35 -6.72 6.34
CA VAL A 71 7.01 -7.85 7.00
C VAL A 71 6.16 -9.11 6.83
N ALA A 72 6.79 -10.20 6.39
CA ALA A 72 6.19 -11.52 6.41
C ALA A 72 6.60 -12.27 7.69
N LYS A 73 5.63 -12.66 8.51
CA LYS A 73 5.84 -13.43 9.75
C LYS A 73 5.37 -14.86 9.57
N LEU A 74 6.26 -15.82 9.83
CA LEU A 74 5.94 -17.24 9.91
C LEU A 74 5.59 -17.62 11.35
N THR A 75 4.48 -18.33 11.53
CA THR A 75 4.12 -19.03 12.77
C THR A 75 3.83 -20.50 12.49
N ALA A 76 3.87 -21.32 13.53
CA ALA A 76 3.56 -22.74 13.45
C ALA A 76 2.72 -23.19 14.66
N THR A 77 2.04 -24.32 14.55
CA THR A 77 1.47 -25.01 15.71
C THR A 77 2.56 -25.21 16.78
N PRO A 78 2.39 -24.74 18.03
CA PRO A 78 3.47 -24.74 19.04
C PRO A 78 3.97 -26.14 19.43
N SER A 79 3.08 -27.12 19.46
CA SER A 79 3.40 -28.52 19.76
C SER A 79 2.34 -29.45 19.18
N VAL A 80 2.77 -30.66 18.83
CA VAL A 80 1.93 -31.77 18.37
C VAL A 80 2.49 -33.08 18.91
N THR A 81 1.66 -34.12 18.97
CA THR A 81 2.14 -35.49 19.17
C THR A 81 2.81 -36.00 17.89
N GLU A 82 3.58 -37.09 17.99
CA GLU A 82 4.03 -37.85 16.81
C GLU A 82 2.81 -38.21 15.93
N GLY A 83 2.98 -38.09 14.61
CA GLY A 83 1.89 -38.23 13.64
C GLY A 83 0.83 -37.10 13.65
N GLY A 84 0.97 -36.08 14.49
CA GLY A 84 0.04 -34.94 14.55
C GLY A 84 0.22 -33.91 13.44
N GLU A 85 -0.77 -33.02 13.27
CA GLU A 85 -0.78 -31.98 12.24
C GLU A 85 -0.09 -30.67 12.68
N ILE A 86 0.96 -30.28 11.96
CA ILE A 86 1.62 -28.98 12.11
C ILE A 86 1.07 -28.05 11.04
N THR A 87 0.43 -26.95 11.46
CA THR A 87 0.00 -25.88 10.55
C THR A 87 1.00 -24.75 10.59
N TYR A 88 1.57 -24.41 9.44
CA TYR A 88 2.40 -23.23 9.26
C TYR A 88 1.57 -22.11 8.64
N THR A 89 1.71 -20.89 9.15
CA THR A 89 0.98 -19.72 8.69
C THR A 89 1.94 -18.58 8.40
N ILE A 90 1.84 -17.99 7.21
CA ILE A 90 2.44 -16.69 6.88
C ILE A 90 1.40 -15.61 7.10
N THR A 91 1.81 -14.52 7.77
CA THR A 91 1.02 -13.28 7.88
C THR A 91 1.86 -12.10 7.41
N LEU A 92 1.31 -11.32 6.49
CA LEU A 92 1.87 -10.06 6.03
C LEU A 92 1.37 -8.93 6.92
N THR A 93 2.28 -8.08 7.38
CA THR A 93 1.97 -6.93 8.23
C THR A 93 2.76 -5.71 7.81
N ASN A 94 2.12 -4.55 7.82
CA ASN A 94 2.77 -3.24 7.77
C ASN A 94 2.62 -2.59 9.15
N LYS A 95 3.66 -1.91 9.63
CA LYS A 95 3.71 -1.35 10.99
C LYS A 95 2.66 -0.26 11.24
N ASP A 96 2.27 0.46 10.20
CA ASP A 96 1.32 1.58 10.26
C ASP A 96 -0.12 1.15 9.95
N GLY A 97 -0.33 -0.15 9.67
CA GLY A 97 -1.65 -0.70 9.37
C GLY A 97 -2.17 -0.33 7.97
N LEU A 98 -1.29 0.08 7.06
CA LEU A 98 -1.62 0.34 5.66
C LEU A 98 -2.14 -0.93 4.98
N LEU A 99 -3.01 -0.74 3.97
CA LEU A 99 -3.65 -1.85 3.26
C LEU A 99 -2.62 -2.62 2.42
N ILE A 100 -2.69 -3.95 2.48
CA ILE A 100 -1.88 -4.86 1.66
C ILE A 100 -2.86 -5.68 0.82
N ASN A 101 -3.37 -5.09 -0.27
CA ASN A 101 -4.49 -5.63 -1.06
C ASN A 101 -4.37 -5.43 -2.59
N ASN A 102 -3.18 -5.14 -3.10
CA ASN A 102 -2.88 -4.93 -4.52
C ASN A 102 -1.60 -5.69 -4.93
N HIS A 103 -1.55 -6.98 -4.61
CA HIS A 103 -0.45 -7.87 -4.99
C HIS A 103 -0.98 -9.18 -5.58
N GLY A 104 -0.22 -9.78 -6.49
CA GLY A 104 -0.49 -11.14 -6.98
C GLY A 104 -0.32 -12.19 -5.87
N ALA A 105 -0.60 -13.46 -6.17
CA ALA A 105 -0.32 -14.53 -5.22
C ALA A 105 1.18 -14.59 -4.87
N LEU A 106 1.49 -14.72 -3.58
CA LEU A 106 2.86 -14.78 -3.09
C LEU A 106 3.14 -16.19 -2.56
N THR A 107 4.24 -16.79 -3.00
CA THR A 107 4.65 -18.14 -2.60
C THR A 107 5.87 -18.09 -1.70
N PHE A 108 5.78 -18.72 -0.53
CA PHE A 108 6.84 -18.82 0.45
C PHE A 108 7.27 -20.28 0.55
N THR A 109 8.51 -20.59 0.19
CA THR A 109 9.09 -21.92 0.38
C THR A 109 9.81 -21.94 1.73
N LEU A 110 9.47 -22.88 2.60
CA LEU A 110 10.12 -23.02 3.90
C LEU A 110 11.55 -23.57 3.75
N SER A 111 12.34 -23.50 4.81
CA SER A 111 13.75 -23.92 4.82
C SER A 111 13.97 -25.41 4.53
N ASP A 112 12.92 -26.23 4.63
CA ASP A 112 12.95 -27.64 4.21
C ASP A 112 13.02 -27.83 2.68
N GLY A 113 12.82 -26.75 1.91
CA GLY A 113 12.85 -26.74 0.45
C GLY A 113 11.66 -27.44 -0.22
N LYS A 114 10.65 -27.86 0.54
CA LYS A 114 9.51 -28.66 0.04
C LYS A 114 8.17 -28.04 0.39
N THR A 115 8.04 -27.49 1.59
CA THR A 115 6.78 -26.94 2.07
C THR A 115 6.59 -25.55 1.47
N VAL A 116 5.48 -25.37 0.73
CA VAL A 116 5.13 -24.11 0.08
C VAL A 116 3.84 -23.56 0.67
N ILE A 117 3.89 -22.33 1.17
CA ILE A 117 2.72 -21.57 1.62
C ILE A 117 2.40 -20.53 0.55
N THR A 118 1.14 -20.50 0.12
CA THR A 118 0.66 -19.46 -0.79
C THR A 118 -0.22 -18.48 -0.03
N VAL A 119 0.15 -17.21 -0.04
CA VAL A 119 -0.74 -16.10 0.30
C VAL A 119 -1.48 -15.73 -0.99
N PRO A 120 -2.82 -15.81 -1.05
CA PRO A 120 -3.57 -15.52 -2.26
C PRO A 120 -3.41 -14.04 -2.66
N ALA A 121 -3.73 -13.74 -3.92
CA ALA A 121 -3.74 -12.36 -4.39
C ALA A 121 -4.63 -11.49 -3.48
N ASN A 122 -4.12 -10.31 -3.13
CA ASN A 122 -4.76 -9.33 -2.24
C ASN A 122 -5.05 -9.84 -0.82
N GLY A 123 -4.52 -11.02 -0.43
CA GLY A 123 -4.66 -11.59 0.90
C GLY A 123 -3.45 -11.28 1.78
N THR A 124 -3.65 -11.24 3.09
CA THR A 124 -2.55 -11.02 4.05
C THR A 124 -2.11 -12.29 4.77
N THR A 125 -2.80 -13.41 4.56
CA THR A 125 -2.51 -14.67 5.23
C THR A 125 -2.55 -15.85 4.28
N GLY A 126 -1.71 -16.84 4.56
CA GLY A 126 -1.67 -18.13 3.87
C GLY A 126 -1.19 -19.21 4.83
N SER A 127 -1.67 -20.44 4.66
CA SER A 127 -1.27 -21.55 5.52
C SER A 127 -1.11 -22.86 4.76
N VAL A 128 -0.38 -23.80 5.37
CA VAL A 128 -0.22 -25.17 4.92
C VAL A 128 -0.10 -26.10 6.13
N THR A 129 -0.60 -27.32 5.99
CA THR A 129 -0.53 -28.35 7.05
C THR A 129 0.37 -29.49 6.59
N VAL A 130 1.23 -29.96 7.49
CA VAL A 130 2.09 -31.14 7.29
C VAL A 130 1.95 -32.08 8.49
N ILE A 131 2.26 -33.36 8.29
CA ILE A 131 2.23 -34.36 9.37
C ILE A 131 3.60 -34.44 10.03
N ALA A 132 3.63 -34.35 11.36
CA ALA A 132 4.84 -34.59 12.14
C ALA A 132 5.32 -36.04 11.94
N PRO A 133 6.63 -36.28 11.86
CA PRO A 133 7.15 -37.64 11.78
C PRO A 133 6.61 -38.51 12.92
N ASP A 134 6.28 -39.75 12.59
CA ASP A 134 5.97 -40.79 13.56
C ASP A 134 7.14 -41.78 13.58
N ASN A 135 7.67 -42.06 14.76
CA ASN A 135 8.76 -43.00 14.92
C ASN A 135 8.21 -44.34 15.40
N VAL A 136 8.25 -45.34 14.53
CA VAL A 136 8.00 -46.72 14.95
C VAL A 136 9.24 -47.23 15.68
N TYR A 137 9.38 -46.96 16.97
CA TYR A 137 10.36 -47.67 17.80
C TYR A 137 9.89 -49.13 17.93
N THR A 138 10.33 -50.00 17.02
CA THR A 138 10.16 -51.45 17.18
C THR A 138 11.15 -51.93 18.23
N GLY A 139 10.79 -51.82 19.51
CA GLY A 139 11.55 -52.42 20.59
C GLY A 139 11.47 -53.95 20.51
N THR A 140 12.47 -54.61 19.94
CA THR A 140 12.72 -56.02 20.24
C THR A 140 13.49 -56.09 21.54
N ASN A 141 12.78 -56.32 22.65
CA ASN A 141 13.40 -57.02 23.77
C ASN A 141 13.44 -58.50 23.37
N ASP A 142 14.55 -58.92 22.77
CA ASP A 142 14.87 -60.35 22.70
C ASP A 142 15.37 -60.78 24.10
N PRO A 143 14.87 -61.89 24.67
CA PRO A 143 15.18 -62.34 26.03
C PRO A 143 16.64 -62.77 26.24
#